data_AF-A0A7K6GD97-F1
#
_entry.id   AF-A0A7K6GD97-F1
#
_cell.length_a   1.000
_cell.length_b   1.000
_cell.length_c   1.000
_cell.angle_alpha   90.00
_cell.angle_beta   90.00
_cell.angle_gamma   90.00
#
_symmetry.space_group_name_H-M   'P 1'
#
loop_
_entity.id
_entity.type
_entity.pdbx_description
1 polymer ?
#
loop_
_entity_poly.entity_id
_entity_poly.type
_entity_poly.pdbx_seq_one_letter_code
_entity_poly.pdbx_strand_id
1 'polypeptide(L)' 'NRGFCLEKPGFCLEKPGFRPQVLEAFEQAEREPKPPPHLLFSDVYREMPPRLRRQREELERHLETYGEHYPLQQFQK' A
#
# COMPACT_ATOMS: atom_id res chain seq x y z
N ASN A 1 9.73 36.87 7.56
CA ASN A 1 10.27 35.70 6.85
C ASN A 1 10.47 34.57 7.85
N ARG A 2 9.75 33.47 7.63
CA ARG A 2 9.52 32.37 8.58
C ARG A 2 10.85 31.68 8.92
N GLY A 3 11.19 31.62 10.20
CA GLY A 3 12.37 30.96 10.72
C GLY A 3 12.34 29.47 10.40
N PHE A 4 13.26 29.06 9.52
CA PHE A 4 13.51 27.66 9.19
C PHE A 4 14.02 26.92 10.42
N CYS A 5 13.59 25.66 10.54
CA CYS A 5 14.07 24.71 11.54
C CYS A 5 15.58 24.50 11.39
N LEU A 6 16.38 25.31 12.07
CA LEU A 6 17.82 25.17 12.15
C LEU A 6 18.19 25.28 13.63
N GLU A 7 18.06 24.19 14.39
CA GLU A 7 18.89 23.99 15.59
C GLU A 7 18.70 22.64 16.31
N LYS A 8 17.57 21.93 16.16
CA LYS A 8 17.36 20.63 16.82
C LYS A 8 16.51 19.68 15.96
N PRO A 9 17.04 18.54 15.48
CA PRO A 9 16.28 17.59 14.65
C PRO A 9 15.02 17.02 15.36
N GLY A 10 15.00 16.94 16.69
CA GLY A 10 13.84 16.45 17.46
C GLY A 10 12.69 17.45 17.60
N PHE A 11 12.94 18.76 17.48
CA PHE A 11 11.94 19.79 17.77
C PHE A 11 10.87 19.92 16.67
N CYS A 12 11.09 19.33 15.49
CA CYS A 12 10.11 19.34 14.41
C CYS A 12 8.94 18.37 14.67
N LEU A 13 9.17 17.27 15.41
CA LEU A 13 8.12 16.30 15.72
C LEU A 13 7.21 16.74 16.89
N GLU A 14 7.68 17.66 17.73
CA GLU A 14 6.91 18.21 18.85
C GLU A 14 6.03 19.42 18.49
N LYS A 15 6.03 19.87 17.23
CA LYS A 15 5.16 21.01 16.88
C LYS A 15 3.69 20.58 17.03
N PRO A 16 2.84 21.40 17.68
CA PRO A 16 1.47 21.04 18.04
C PRO A 16 0.53 20.72 16.86
N GLY A 17 0.98 20.95 15.61
CA GLY A 17 0.24 20.62 14.39
C GLY A 17 0.67 19.33 13.68
N PHE A 18 1.84 18.74 13.98
CA PHE A 18 2.28 17.53 13.26
C PHE A 18 1.59 16.26 13.78
N ARG A 19 1.41 16.15 15.10
CA ARG A 19 0.71 14.99 15.68
C ARG A 19 -0.69 14.77 15.09
N PRO A 20 -1.58 15.78 15.01
CA PRO A 20 -2.90 15.55 14.41
C PRO A 20 -2.82 15.20 12.91
N GLN A 21 -1.89 15.78 12.15
CA GLN A 21 -1.71 15.45 10.73
C GLN A 21 -1.24 14.01 10.52
N VAL A 22 -0.32 13.53 11.37
CA VAL A 22 0.14 12.15 11.34
C VAL A 22 -1.02 11.20 11.64
N LEU A 23 -1.79 11.46 12.70
CA LEU A 23 -2.95 10.63 13.06
C LEU A 23 -4.01 10.62 11.95
N GLU A 24 -4.29 11.78 11.34
CA GLU A 24 -5.22 11.87 10.21
C GLU A 24 -4.74 11.05 9.00
N ALA A 25 -3.45 11.13 8.65
CA ALA A 25 -2.89 10.32 7.57
C ALA A 25 -2.92 8.82 7.87
N PHE A 26 -2.72 8.41 9.13
CA PHE A 26 -2.84 7.02 9.55
C PHE A 26 -4.29 6.53 9.43
N GLU A 27 -5.27 7.29 9.94
CA GLU A 27 -6.69 6.95 9.83
C GLU A 27 -7.14 6.82 8.37
N GLN A 28 -6.62 7.67 7.49
CA GLN A 28 -6.87 7.59 6.05
C GLN A 28 -6.28 6.30 5.46
N ALA A 29 -5.01 6.02 5.74
CA ALA A 29 -4.31 4.83 5.22
C ALA A 29 -4.91 3.51 5.70
N GLU A 30 -5.44 3.44 6.94
CA GLU A 30 -6.09 2.24 7.46
C GLU A 30 -7.44 1.93 6.80
N ARG A 31 -8.12 2.98 6.31
CA ARG A 31 -9.41 2.84 5.59
C ARG A 31 -9.22 2.47 4.12
N GLU A 32 -8.04 2.76 3.56
CA GLU A 32 -7.76 2.45 2.17
C GLU A 32 -7.70 0.92 1.93
N PRO A 33 -8.42 0.40 0.93
CA PRO A 33 -8.32 -1.01 0.57
C PRO A 33 -6.92 -1.32 0.04
N LYS A 34 -6.46 -2.54 0.31
CA LYS A 34 -5.16 -3.06 -0.13
C LYS A 34 -5.08 -3.08 -1.67
N PRO A 35 -3.89 -2.88 -2.25
CA PRO A 35 -3.70 -2.96 -3.68
C PRO A 35 -4.09 -4.35 -4.21
N PRO A 36 -4.59 -4.46 -5.44
CA PRO A 36 -5.14 -5.72 -5.95
C PRO A 36 -4.08 -6.83 -6.03
N PRO A 37 -4.45 -8.11 -5.81
CA PRO A 37 -3.48 -9.21 -5.73
C PRO A 37 -2.65 -9.43 -6.99
N HIS A 38 -3.12 -9.01 -8.18
CA HIS A 38 -2.38 -9.16 -9.43
C HIS A 38 -1.09 -8.32 -9.48
N LEU A 39 -1.01 -7.24 -8.68
CA LEU A 39 0.21 -6.42 -8.56
C LEU A 39 1.35 -7.15 -7.83
N LEU A 40 1.07 -8.30 -7.18
CA LEU A 40 2.11 -9.16 -6.62
C LEU A 40 3.13 -9.61 -7.69
N PHE A 41 2.71 -9.69 -8.95
CA PHE A 41 3.53 -10.17 -10.06
C PHE A 41 4.14 -9.05 -10.91
N SER A 42 3.72 -7.79 -10.71
CA SER A 42 4.31 -6.65 -11.43
C SER A 42 5.63 -6.22 -10.81
N ASP A 43 6.43 -5.47 -11.56
CA ASP A 43 7.68 -4.83 -11.11
C ASP A 43 8.79 -5.77 -10.60
N VAL A 44 8.61 -7.09 -10.69
CA VAL A 44 9.68 -8.09 -10.42
C VAL A 44 10.82 -7.97 -11.45
N TYR A 45 10.44 -7.71 -12.71
CA TYR A 45 11.35 -7.45 -13.82
C TYR A 45 10.79 -6.27 -14.62
N ARG A 46 11.64 -5.64 -15.44
CA ARG A 46 11.20 -4.58 -16.37
C ARG A 46 10.03 -5.02 -17.25
N GLU A 47 10.04 -6.27 -17.69
CA GLU A 47 8.98 -6.88 -18.47
C GLU A 47 8.59 -8.22 -17.85
N MET A 48 7.28 -8.47 -17.73
CA MET A 48 6.75 -9.69 -17.12
C MET A 48 7.08 -10.92 -17.97
N PRO A 49 7.94 -11.85 -17.49
CA PRO A 49 8.30 -13.04 -18.25
C PRO A 49 7.10 -13.96 -18.47
N PRO A 50 7.08 -14.79 -19.54
CA PRO A 50 5.95 -15.67 -19.83
C PRO A 50 5.57 -16.63 -18.70
N ARG A 51 6.56 -17.12 -17.94
CA ARG A 51 6.32 -18.00 -16.78
C ARG A 51 5.58 -17.28 -15.65
N LEU A 52 5.96 -16.04 -15.38
CA LEU A 52 5.36 -15.21 -14.33
C LEU A 52 3.92 -14.81 -14.70
N ARG A 53 3.68 -14.57 -16.00
CA ARG A 53 2.33 -14.35 -16.53
C ARG A 53 1.41 -15.56 -16.31
N ARG A 54 1.91 -16.78 -16.57
CA ARG A 54 1.17 -18.02 -16.30
C ARG A 54 0.83 -18.19 -14.82
N GLN A 55 1.77 -17.88 -13.93
CA GLN A 55 1.52 -17.93 -12.48
C GLN A 55 0.43 -16.95 -12.04
N ARG A 56 0.41 -15.74 -12.64
CA ARG A 56 -0.66 -14.77 -12.42
C ARG A 56 -2.02 -15.32 -12.87
N GLU A 57 -2.09 -15.89 -14.08
CA GLU A 57 -3.32 -16.51 -14.62
C GLU A 57 -3.79 -17.73 -13.80
N GLU A 58 -2.86 -18.49 -13.22
CA GLU A 58 -3.18 -19.58 -12.28
C GLU A 58 -3.79 -19.05 -10.99
N LEU A 59 -3.26 -17.95 -10.44
CA LEU A 59 -3.83 -17.30 -9.25
C LEU A 59 -5.24 -16.76 -9.54
N GLU A 60 -5.43 -16.10 -10.69
CA GLU A 60 -6.75 -15.56 -11.09
C GLU A 60 -7.81 -16.67 -11.09
N ARG A 61 -7.54 -17.80 -11.77
CA ARG A 61 -8.43 -18.97 -11.79
C ARG A 61 -8.65 -19.60 -10.40
N HIS A 62 -7.61 -19.60 -9.56
CA HIS A 62 -7.71 -20.09 -8.19
C HIS A 62 -8.65 -19.23 -7.35
N LEU A 63 -8.55 -17.90 -7.48
CA LEU A 63 -9.43 -16.97 -6.77
C LEU A 63 -10.86 -16.97 -7.31
N GLU A 64 -11.07 -17.27 -8.59
CA GLU A 64 -12.41 -17.49 -9.15
C GLU A 64 -13.11 -18.70 -8.52
N THR A 65 -12.37 -19.79 -8.26
CA THR A 65 -12.93 -21.04 -7.75
C THR A 65 -12.97 -21.08 -6.21
N TYR A 66 -11.94 -20.56 -5.56
CA TYR A 66 -11.69 -20.69 -4.12
C TYR A 66 -11.58 -19.32 -3.40
N GLY A 67 -12.06 -18.25 -4.03
CA GLY A 67 -11.98 -16.89 -3.49
C GLY A 67 -12.62 -16.72 -2.11
N GLU A 68 -13.62 -17.54 -1.77
CA GLU A 68 -14.29 -17.51 -0.47
C GLU A 68 -13.34 -17.80 0.71
N HIS A 69 -12.22 -18.48 0.46
CA HIS A 69 -11.21 -18.77 1.49
C HIS A 69 -10.20 -17.62 1.69
N TYR A 70 -10.33 -16.52 0.94
CA TYR A 70 -9.40 -15.39 0.99
C TYR A 70 -10.14 -14.09 1.35
N PRO A 71 -9.49 -13.16 2.07
CA PRO A 71 -10.09 -11.90 2.48
C PRO A 71 -10.13 -10.88 1.32
N LEU A 72 -10.75 -11.23 0.19
CA LEU A 72 -10.78 -10.42 -1.04
C LEU A 72 -11.53 -9.08 -0.87
N GLN A 73 -12.38 -8.96 0.15
CA GLN A 73 -13.10 -7.72 0.47
C GLN A 73 -12.17 -6.57 0.90
N GLN A 74 -10.97 -6.88 1.41
CA GLN A 74 -9.98 -5.88 1.82
C GLN A 74 -9.15 -5.36 0.66
N PHE A 75 -9.32 -5.91 -0.54
CA PHE A 75 -8.53 -5.56 -1.71
C PHE A 75 -9.33 -4.69 -2.67
N GLN A 76 -8.63 -3.82 -3.37
CA GLN A 76 -9.16 -3.11 -4.52
C GLN A 76 -9.55 -4.11 -5.62
N LYS A 77 -10.62 -3.80 -6.35
CA LYS A 77 -11.06 -4.58 -7.51
C LYS A 77 -10.22 -4.26 -8.74
#